data_AF-A0A090HYN4-F1
#
_entry.id   AF-A0A090HYN4-F1
#
_cell.length_a   1.000
_cell.length_b   1.000
_cell.length_c   1.000
_cell.angle_alpha   90.00
_cell.angle_beta   90.00
_cell.angle_gamma   90.00
#
_symmetry.space_group_name_H-M   'P 1'
#
loop_
_entity.id
_entity.type
_entity.pdbx_description
1 polymer ?
#
loop_
_entity_poly.entity_id
_entity_poly.type
_entity_poly.pdbx_seq_one_letter_code
_entity_poly.pdbx_strand_id
1 'polypeptide(L)'
;MYDGTFEGFLCTVFDAYKVIEKIEIIKESDQISFFEDIIRTDNSEEKVQRVISAIKNKISKHFFKEVSICYLSKNPKKETIIANVIKNVFQKGLVCMSSIDENVIEFKSMIKNILSENHSYKGLLRFKKLKNTFLFAKLNRKMIF
;
A
#
# COMPACT_ATOMS: atom_id res chain seq x y z
N MET A 1 -16.59 3.99 -5.38
CA MET A 1 -16.50 2.55 -5.08
C MET A 1 -15.89 1.82 -6.26
N TYR A 2 -15.01 0.85 -6.02
CA TYR A 2 -14.35 0.07 -7.06
C TYR A 2 -14.18 -1.41 -6.66
N ASP A 3 -13.75 -2.25 -7.59
CA ASP A 3 -13.68 -3.71 -7.49
C ASP A 3 -12.66 -4.29 -6.47
N GLY A 4 -11.93 -3.45 -5.74
CA GLY A 4 -10.91 -3.87 -4.78
C GLY A 4 -9.53 -4.20 -5.37
N THR A 5 -9.35 -4.10 -6.69
CA THR A 5 -8.05 -4.28 -7.36
C THR A 5 -7.20 -3.02 -7.32
N PHE A 6 -5.87 -3.14 -7.41
CA PHE A 6 -5.02 -1.95 -7.42
C PHE A 6 -5.27 -1.10 -8.67
N GLU A 7 -5.55 -1.75 -9.80
CA GLU A 7 -5.93 -1.15 -11.07
C GLU A 7 -7.23 -0.32 -10.93
N GLY A 8 -8.29 -0.91 -10.35
CA GLY A 8 -9.55 -0.21 -10.09
C GLY A 8 -9.40 0.96 -9.12
N PHE A 9 -8.51 0.85 -8.14
CA PHE A 9 -8.13 1.97 -7.28
C PHE A 9 -7.49 3.11 -8.09
N LEU A 10 -6.55 2.81 -8.99
CA LEU A 10 -5.91 3.81 -9.85
C LEU A 10 -6.91 4.46 -10.82
N CYS A 11 -7.86 3.70 -11.38
CA CYS A 11 -8.98 4.26 -12.14
C CYS A 11 -9.80 5.24 -11.28
N THR A 12 -10.06 4.89 -10.02
CA THR A 12 -10.82 5.74 -9.10
C THR A 12 -10.06 7.04 -8.81
N VAL A 13 -8.74 6.97 -8.59
CA VAL A 13 -7.89 8.16 -8.43
C VAL A 13 -7.95 9.05 -9.68
N PHE A 14 -7.97 8.48 -10.88
CA PHE A 14 -8.09 9.22 -12.12
C PHE A 14 -9.42 9.96 -12.22
N ASP A 15 -10.54 9.24 -12.04
CA ASP A 15 -11.90 9.78 -12.21
C ASP A 15 -12.24 10.81 -11.12
N ALA A 16 -11.86 10.53 -9.87
CA ALA A 16 -12.18 11.37 -8.74
C ALA A 16 -11.16 12.50 -8.49
N TYR A 17 -10.08 12.63 -9.28
CA TYR A 17 -8.94 13.50 -8.98
C TYR A 17 -9.33 14.91 -8.51
N LYS A 18 -10.33 15.51 -9.15
CA LYS A 18 -10.79 16.88 -8.83
C LYS A 18 -11.51 17.00 -7.48
N VAL A 19 -12.05 15.91 -6.96
CA VAL A 19 -12.94 15.87 -5.78
C VAL A 19 -12.45 14.92 -4.68
N ILE A 20 -11.24 14.35 -4.79
CA ILE A 20 -10.66 13.39 -3.82
C ILE A 20 -10.82 13.82 -2.35
N GLU A 21 -10.65 15.11 -2.03
CA GLU A 21 -10.73 15.61 -0.65
C GLU A 21 -12.16 15.66 -0.09
N LYS A 22 -13.16 15.46 -0.94
CA LYS A 22 -14.60 15.56 -0.60
C LYS A 22 -15.30 14.22 -0.57
N ILE A 23 -14.60 13.13 -0.84
CA ILE A 23 -15.19 11.80 -0.97
C ILE A 23 -14.41 10.78 -0.16
N GLU A 24 -15.06 9.67 0.14
CA GLU A 24 -14.40 8.46 0.61
C GLU A 24 -14.26 7.48 -0.56
N ILE A 25 -13.11 6.80 -0.64
CA ILE A 25 -12.88 5.74 -1.61
C ILE A 25 -12.96 4.40 -0.87
N ILE A 26 -13.91 3.58 -1.28
CA ILE A 26 -14.19 2.26 -0.68
C ILE A 26 -14.22 1.16 -1.74
N LYS A 27 -14.06 -0.09 -1.30
CA LYS A 27 -14.18 -1.27 -2.17
C LYS A 27 -15.59 -1.81 -2.15
N GLU A 28 -15.94 -2.52 -3.20
CA GLU A 28 -17.18 -3.30 -3.24
C GLU A 28 -17.27 -4.39 -2.16
N SER A 29 -16.13 -4.89 -1.68
CA SER A 29 -16.07 -5.87 -0.60
C SER A 29 -16.37 -5.30 0.78
N ASP A 30 -16.33 -3.97 0.93
CA ASP A 30 -16.55 -3.32 2.21
C ASP A 30 -18.07 -3.21 2.47
N GLN A 31 -18.51 -3.41 3.71
CA GLN A 31 -19.93 -3.20 4.04
C GLN A 31 -20.26 -1.72 3.95
N ILE A 32 -21.26 -1.39 3.14
CA ILE A 32 -21.66 0.00 2.88
C ILE A 32 -22.98 0.29 3.60
N SER A 33 -23.08 1.47 4.19
CA SER A 33 -24.35 1.97 4.73
C SER A 33 -25.32 2.26 3.58
N PHE A 34 -26.57 1.83 3.68
CA PHE A 34 -27.60 2.00 2.64
C PHE A 34 -27.98 3.46 2.32
N PHE A 35 -27.45 4.44 3.06
CA PHE A 35 -27.84 5.85 3.00
C PHE A 35 -26.87 6.76 2.21
N GLU A 36 -25.88 6.20 1.53
CA GLU A 36 -24.85 6.96 0.81
C GLU A 36 -25.02 6.90 -0.72
N ASP A 37 -24.81 8.04 -1.39
CA ASP A 37 -24.76 8.10 -2.87
C ASP A 37 -23.47 7.46 -3.38
N ILE A 38 -23.57 6.25 -3.92
CA ILE A 38 -22.40 5.47 -4.38
C ILE A 38 -22.16 5.72 -5.88
N ILE A 39 -20.99 6.30 -6.19
CA ILE A 39 -20.47 6.34 -7.56
C ILE A 39 -19.55 5.14 -7.78
N ARG A 40 -19.83 4.34 -8.81
CA ARG A 40 -18.99 3.20 -9.22
C ARG A 40 -17.93 3.64 -10.23
N THR A 41 -16.73 3.10 -10.07
CA THR A 41 -15.61 3.31 -10.99
C THR A 41 -15.56 2.20 -12.03
N ASP A 42 -15.46 2.55 -13.30
CA ASP A 42 -15.19 1.60 -14.38
C ASP A 42 -13.68 1.39 -14.58
N ASN A 43 -13.29 0.13 -14.72
CA ASN A 43 -11.91 -0.24 -15.03
C ASN A 43 -11.52 0.18 -16.45
N SER A 44 -10.33 0.74 -16.58
CA SER A 44 -9.77 1.17 -17.86
C SER A 44 -8.25 1.14 -17.80
N GLU A 45 -7.65 0.27 -18.63
CA GLU A 45 -6.20 0.16 -18.76
C GLU A 45 -5.55 1.50 -19.13
N GLU A 46 -6.21 2.30 -19.97
CA GLU A 46 -5.72 3.63 -20.34
C GLU A 46 -5.61 4.56 -19.11
N LYS A 47 -6.62 4.56 -18.23
CA LYS A 47 -6.60 5.36 -16.99
C LYS A 47 -5.49 4.89 -16.06
N VAL A 48 -5.35 3.56 -15.89
CA VAL A 48 -4.29 2.95 -15.09
C VAL A 48 -2.91 3.43 -15.58
N GLN A 49 -2.64 3.27 -16.88
CA GLN A 49 -1.35 3.66 -17.45
C GLN A 49 -1.08 5.16 -17.33
N ARG A 50 -2.11 6.01 -17.47
CA ARG A 50 -1.98 7.46 -17.26
C ARG A 50 -1.57 7.80 -15.83
N VAL A 51 -2.21 7.21 -14.82
CA VAL A 51 -1.86 7.47 -13.42
C VAL A 51 -0.46 6.94 -13.10
N ILE A 52 -0.14 5.71 -13.50
CA ILE A 52 1.20 5.12 -13.30
C ILE A 52 2.29 6.00 -13.94
N SER A 53 2.09 6.39 -15.21
CA SER A 53 3.05 7.20 -15.94
C SER A 53 3.18 8.60 -15.35
N ALA A 54 2.07 9.23 -14.95
CA ALA A 54 2.08 10.53 -14.31
C ALA A 54 2.88 10.49 -13.00
N ILE A 55 2.64 9.50 -12.13
CA ILE A 55 3.37 9.38 -10.86
C ILE A 55 4.85 9.11 -11.11
N LYS A 56 5.19 8.11 -11.95
CA LYS A 56 6.58 7.71 -12.17
C LYS A 56 7.42 8.80 -12.85
N ASN A 57 6.83 9.53 -13.81
CA ASN A 57 7.57 10.49 -14.63
C ASN A 57 7.57 11.90 -14.04
N LYS A 58 6.49 12.33 -13.38
CA LYS A 58 6.39 13.68 -12.81
C LYS A 58 6.83 13.75 -11.35
N ILE A 59 6.69 12.66 -10.60
CA ILE A 59 7.03 12.60 -9.17
C ILE A 59 8.29 11.77 -8.96
N SER A 60 8.17 10.44 -8.96
CA SER A 60 9.30 9.50 -8.96
C SER A 60 8.81 8.04 -9.02
N LYS A 61 9.69 7.15 -9.50
CA LYS A 61 9.47 5.69 -9.38
C LYS A 61 9.42 5.22 -7.92
N HIS A 62 10.16 5.89 -7.02
CA HIS A 62 10.18 5.55 -5.60
C HIS A 62 8.83 5.82 -4.95
N PHE A 63 8.25 7.00 -5.17
CA PHE A 63 6.94 7.34 -4.62
C PHE A 63 5.83 6.42 -5.16
N PHE A 64 5.89 6.02 -6.44
CA PHE A 64 4.96 5.01 -6.95
C PHE A 64 5.08 3.67 -6.20
N LYS A 65 6.29 3.24 -5.86
CA LYS A 65 6.51 2.02 -5.07
C LYS A 65 5.93 2.17 -3.66
N GLU A 66 6.06 3.33 -3.04
CA GLU A 66 5.45 3.62 -1.73
C GLU A 66 3.91 3.55 -1.80
N VAL A 67 3.30 4.13 -2.85
CA VAL A 67 1.86 4.01 -3.11
C VAL A 67 1.43 2.54 -3.21
N SER A 68 2.15 1.72 -3.99
CA SER A 68 1.88 0.29 -4.11
C SER A 68 2.04 -0.46 -2.79
N ILE A 69 3.02 -0.09 -1.97
CA ILE A 69 3.20 -0.67 -0.62
C ILE A 69 2.01 -0.29 0.27
N CYS A 70 1.65 0.98 0.36
CA CYS A 70 0.53 1.46 1.18
C CYS A 70 -0.78 0.77 0.81
N TYR A 71 -1.01 0.46 -0.47
CA TYR A 71 -2.21 -0.25 -0.91
C TYR A 71 -2.35 -1.65 -0.29
N LEU A 72 -1.25 -2.29 0.10
CA LEU A 72 -1.25 -3.59 0.80
C LEU A 72 -1.58 -3.48 2.29
N SER A 73 -1.70 -2.26 2.83
CA SER A 73 -2.04 -2.02 4.24
C SER A 73 -3.39 -2.61 4.62
N LYS A 74 -3.58 -2.89 5.91
CA LYS A 74 -4.89 -3.25 6.48
C LYS A 74 -5.65 -2.05 7.04
N ASN A 75 -5.13 -0.84 6.92
CA ASN A 75 -5.81 0.37 7.36
C ASN A 75 -7.14 0.51 6.57
N PRO A 76 -8.30 0.62 7.25
CA PRO A 76 -9.61 0.67 6.60
C PRO A 76 -9.83 1.93 5.74
N LYS A 77 -9.02 2.98 5.94
CA LYS A 77 -9.09 4.24 5.18
C LYS A 77 -7.96 4.39 4.16
N LYS A 78 -7.18 3.32 3.89
CA LYS A 78 -5.95 3.41 3.10
C LYS A 78 -6.18 3.99 1.71
N GLU A 79 -7.29 3.68 1.06
CA GLU A 79 -7.61 4.16 -0.29
C GLU A 79 -7.74 5.68 -0.29
N THR A 80 -8.57 6.23 0.60
CA THR A 80 -8.76 7.68 0.78
C THR A 80 -7.46 8.37 1.17
N ILE A 81 -6.68 7.80 2.09
CA ILE A 81 -5.38 8.34 2.52
C ILE A 81 -4.41 8.41 1.33
N ILE A 82 -4.25 7.30 0.60
CA ILE A 82 -3.33 7.21 -0.55
C ILE A 82 -3.74 8.21 -1.63
N ALA A 83 -5.04 8.32 -1.95
CA ALA A 83 -5.52 9.25 -2.97
C ALA A 83 -5.25 10.71 -2.61
N ASN A 84 -5.48 11.11 -1.35
CA ASN A 84 -5.17 12.44 -0.85
C ASN A 84 -3.66 12.75 -0.92
N VAL A 85 -2.80 11.80 -0.53
CA VAL A 85 -1.34 11.97 -0.61
C VAL A 85 -0.88 12.08 -2.07
N ILE A 86 -1.40 11.25 -2.98
CA ILE A 86 -1.11 11.37 -4.41
C ILE A 86 -1.44 12.78 -4.91
N LYS A 87 -2.64 13.29 -4.59
CA LYS A 87 -3.06 14.63 -5.01
C LYS A 87 -2.19 15.73 -4.41
N ASN A 88 -1.90 15.67 -3.11
CA ASN A 88 -1.02 16.61 -2.42
C ASN A 88 0.37 16.66 -3.06
N VAL A 89 0.95 15.51 -3.40
CA VAL A 89 2.27 15.42 -4.03
C VAL A 89 2.24 15.95 -5.47
N PHE A 90 1.16 15.75 -6.22
CA PHE A 90 1.01 16.39 -7.54
C PHE A 90 0.88 17.92 -7.47
N GLN A 91 0.25 18.46 -6.41
CA GLN A 91 0.04 19.90 -6.26
C GLN A 91 1.27 20.62 -5.69
N LYS A 92 1.91 20.01 -4.69
CA LYS A 92 2.94 20.66 -3.85
C LYS A 92 4.33 20.06 -4.08
N GLY A 93 4.44 18.96 -4.81
CA GLY A 93 5.67 18.18 -4.93
C GLY A 93 5.98 17.35 -3.68
N LEU A 94 7.11 16.63 -3.71
CA LEU A 94 7.52 15.74 -2.63
C LEU A 94 7.81 16.46 -1.30
N VAL A 95 7.98 17.79 -1.28
CA VAL A 95 8.18 18.55 -0.05
C VAL A 95 7.01 18.39 0.94
N CYS A 96 5.79 18.16 0.45
CA CYS A 96 4.64 17.93 1.33
C CYS A 96 4.75 16.61 2.11
N MET A 97 5.59 15.67 1.67
CA MET A 97 5.85 14.44 2.41
C MET A 97 6.52 14.72 3.76
N SER A 98 7.10 15.89 4.01
CA SER A 98 7.65 16.26 5.32
C SER A 98 6.66 17.02 6.22
N SER A 99 5.41 17.18 5.78
CA SER A 99 4.39 17.92 6.54
C SER A 99 3.77 17.09 7.68
N ILE A 100 3.06 17.77 8.57
CA ILE A 100 2.24 17.19 9.64
C ILE A 100 0.80 16.88 9.19
N ASP A 101 0.55 16.86 7.88
CA ASP A 101 -0.74 16.45 7.32
C ASP A 101 -1.06 15.01 7.75
N GLU A 102 -2.26 14.79 8.26
CA GLU A 102 -2.67 13.50 8.83
C GLU A 102 -2.58 12.37 7.80
N ASN A 103 -2.97 12.61 6.54
CA ASN A 103 -2.86 11.60 5.48
C ASN A 103 -1.39 11.27 5.20
N VAL A 104 -0.50 12.25 5.24
CA VAL A 104 0.95 12.02 5.05
C VAL A 104 1.55 11.22 6.20
N ILE A 105 1.17 11.53 7.45
CA ILE A 105 1.60 10.79 8.64
C ILE A 105 1.15 9.33 8.56
N GLU A 106 -0.13 9.10 8.27
CA GLU A 106 -0.71 7.76 8.15
C GLU A 106 -0.11 6.98 6.98
N PHE A 107 0.11 7.64 5.84
CA PHE A 107 0.78 7.02 4.69
C PHE A 107 2.17 6.50 5.05
N LYS A 108 2.99 7.31 5.73
CA LYS A 108 4.31 6.87 6.21
C LYS A 108 4.22 5.75 7.25
N SER A 109 3.24 5.82 8.14
CA SER A 109 2.97 4.78 9.13
C SER A 109 2.69 3.43 8.46
N MET A 110 1.85 3.43 7.41
CA MET A 110 1.54 2.23 6.62
C MET A 110 2.80 1.61 5.99
N ILE A 111 3.68 2.42 5.38
CA ILE A 111 4.95 1.94 4.82
C ILE A 111 5.80 1.26 5.90
N LYS A 112 5.98 1.95 7.04
CA LYS A 112 6.80 1.45 8.15
C LYS A 112 6.26 0.12 8.67
N ASN A 113 4.94 0.01 8.84
CA ASN A 113 4.30 -1.20 9.36
C ASN A 113 4.50 -2.38 8.40
N ILE A 114 4.21 -2.21 7.11
CA ILE A 114 4.35 -3.28 6.10
C ILE A 114 5.80 -3.71 5.94
N LEU A 115 6.74 -2.76 5.94
CA LEU A 115 8.16 -3.10 5.86
C LEU A 115 8.63 -3.81 7.13
N SER A 116 8.19 -3.36 8.31
CA SER A 116 8.51 -4.02 9.59
C SER A 116 7.97 -5.45 9.65
N GLU A 117 6.73 -5.69 9.24
CA GLU A 117 6.15 -7.04 9.14
C GLU A 117 6.97 -7.95 8.21
N ASN A 118 7.31 -7.45 7.02
CA ASN A 118 8.11 -8.20 6.05
C ASN A 118 9.52 -8.52 6.57
N HIS A 119 10.16 -7.57 7.23
CA HIS A 119 11.46 -7.77 7.87
C HIS A 119 11.37 -8.75 9.04
N SER A 120 10.32 -8.65 9.86
CA SER A 120 10.07 -9.54 10.99
C SER A 120 9.82 -10.97 10.52
N TYR A 121 8.99 -11.14 9.49
CA TYR A 121 8.72 -12.45 8.89
C TYR A 121 9.98 -13.06 8.27
N LYS A 122 10.76 -12.27 7.51
CA LYS A 122 12.05 -12.71 6.96
C LYS A 122 13.06 -13.04 8.07
N GLY A 123 13.07 -12.29 9.16
CA GLY A 123 13.90 -12.54 10.35
C GLY A 123 13.54 -13.86 11.06
N LEU A 124 12.24 -14.10 11.28
CA LEU A 124 11.72 -15.33 11.87
C LEU A 124 12.02 -16.56 10.99
N LEU A 125 11.85 -16.46 9.67
CA LEU A 125 12.21 -17.52 8.73
C LEU A 125 13.72 -17.82 8.75
N ARG A 126 14.57 -16.79 8.80
CA ARG A 126 16.02 -16.95 8.96
C ARG A 126 16.37 -17.64 10.28
N PHE A 127 15.74 -17.26 11.38
CA PHE A 127 15.94 -17.89 12.69
C PHE A 127 15.46 -19.35 12.72
N LYS A 128 14.31 -19.67 12.11
CA LYS A 128 13.82 -21.06 11.96
C LYS A 128 14.77 -21.90 11.10
N LYS A 129 15.30 -21.34 10.00
CA LYS A 129 16.32 -22.01 9.16
C LYS A 129 17.62 -22.26 9.93
N LEU A 130 18.09 -21.28 10.72
CA LEU A 130 19.26 -21.43 11.58
C LEU A 130 19.05 -22.55 12.61
N LYS A 131 17.92 -22.59 13.32
CA LYS A 131 17.60 -23.71 14.24
C LYS A 131 17.60 -25.07 13.55
N ASN A 132 17.04 -25.18 12.34
CA ASN A 132 17.09 -26.41 11.56
C ASN A 132 18.52 -26.79 11.14
N THR A 133 19.39 -25.83 10.79
CA THR A 133 20.80 -26.12 10.47
C THR A 133 21.65 -26.48 11.70
N PHE A 134 21.33 -25.95 12.89
CA PHE A 134 22.03 -26.30 14.13
C PHE A 134 21.61 -27.65 14.72
N LEU A 135 20.40 -28.15 14.41
CA LEU A 135 19.91 -29.45 14.91
C LEU A 135 20.48 -30.67 14.16
N PHE A 136 21.06 -30.51 12.97
CA PHE A 136 21.80 -31.59 12.28
C PHE A 136 23.24 -31.78 12.78
N ALA A 137 23.73 -30.89 13.65
CA ALA A 137 25.07 -30.96 14.22
C ALA A 137 25.08 -31.41 15.70
N LYS A 138 24.09 -32.20 16.14
CA LYS A 138 24.19 -32.97 17.39
C LYS A 138 24.56 -34.43 17.10
N LEU A 139 25.84 -34.60 16.76
CA LEU A 139 26.76 -35.63 17.26
C LEU A 139 26.20 -37.06 17.46
N ASN A 140 26.30 -37.90 16.43
CA ASN A 140 26.50 -39.33 16.62
C ASN A 140 27.89 -39.53 17.26
N ARG A 141 27.94 -39.84 18.56
CA ARG A 141 29.16 -40.30 19.24
C ARG A 141 29.06 -41.82 19.45
N LYS A 142 29.99 -42.54 18.82
CA LYS A 142 30.26 -43.98 18.93
C LYS A 142 30.10 -44.51 20.36
N MET A 143 29.37 -45.61 20.52
CA MET A 143 29.63 -46.59 21.59
C MET A 143 30.48 -47.71 21.02
N ILE A 144 31.57 -47.97 21.74
CA ILE A 144 32.57 -49.02 21.56
C ILE A 144 32.02 -50.25 22.30
N PHE A 145 32.11 -51.43 21.68
CA PHE A 145 32.32 -52.70 22.38
C PHE A 145 33.58 -53.33 21.76
#